data_AF-A0A8J7XPX5-F1
#
_entry.id   AF-A0A8J7XPX5-F1
#
_cell.length_a   1.000
_cell.length_b   1.000
_cell.length_c   1.000
_cell.angle_alpha   90.00
_cell.angle_beta   90.00
_cell.angle_gamma   90.00
#
_symmetry.space_group_name_H-M   'P 1'
#
loop_
_entity.id
_entity.type
_entity.pdbx_description
1 polymer ?
#
loop_
_entity_poly.entity_id
_entity_poly.type
_entity_poly.pdbx_seq_one_letter_code
_entity_poly.pdbx_strand_id
1 'polypeptide(L)'
;MKRGITYLLLGLLISVLILTVMNVNEYGEHSIGVGEHYLNNGLEEAGATNLVTNIVLDYRGYDTLGEVTVLFTATTGVAALFWRERHGKKE
;
A
#
# COMPACT_ATOMS: atom_id res chain seq x y z
N MET A 1 7.35 25.14 23.10
CA MET A 1 6.22 24.23 23.41
C MET A 1 5.85 23.31 22.24
N LYS A 2 5.49 23.83 21.05
CA LYS A 2 5.08 22.99 19.90
C LYS A 2 6.08 21.89 19.52
N ARG A 3 7.37 22.23 19.38
CA ARG A 3 8.45 21.26 19.07
C ARG A 3 8.64 20.19 20.16
N GLY A 4 8.46 20.55 21.43
CA GLY A 4 8.55 19.60 22.54
C GLY A 4 7.40 18.58 22.51
N ILE A 5 6.18 19.04 22.22
CA ILE A 5 5.01 18.17 22.02
C ILE A 5 5.24 17.26 20.80
N THR A 6 5.77 17.79 19.69
CA THR A 6 6.09 16.98 18.50
C THR A 6 7.07 15.86 18.80
N TYR A 7 8.17 16.14 19.51
CA TYR A 7 9.13 15.09 19.86
C TYR A 7 8.57 14.06 20.84
N LEU A 8 7.71 14.48 21.77
CA LEU A 8 7.02 13.56 22.67
C LEU A 8 6.11 12.60 21.88
N LEU A 9 5.31 13.12 20.95
CA LEU A 9 4.42 12.30 20.11
C LEU A 9 5.20 11.34 19.21
N LEU A 10 6.30 11.79 18.61
CA LEU A 10 7.18 10.92 17.80
C LEU A 10 7.82 9.83 18.66
N GLY A 11 8.34 10.18 19.83
CA GLY A 11 8.91 9.22 20.77
C GLY A 11 7.89 8.18 21.23
N LEU A 12 6.65 8.60 21.50
CA LEU A 12 5.55 7.71 21.85
C LEU A 12 5.21 6.76 20.69
N LEU A 13 5.06 7.28 19.47
CA LEU A 13 4.78 6.47 18.28
C LEU A 13 5.88 5.42 18.05
N ILE A 14 7.15 5.84 18.09
CA ILE A 14 8.30 4.95 17.93
C ILE A 14 8.30 3.86 19.01
N SER A 15 8.02 4.23 20.27
CA SER A 15 7.97 3.26 21.37
C SER A 15 6.87 2.21 21.14
N VAL A 16 5.68 2.62 20.69
CA VAL A 16 4.58 1.69 20.35
C VAL A 16 4.97 0.77 19.19
N LEU A 17 5.63 1.30 18.16
CA LEU A 17 6.11 0.51 17.02
C LEU A 17 7.19 -0.50 17.43
N ILE A 18 8.12 -0.12 18.31
CA ILE A 18 9.15 -1.04 18.82
C ILE A 18 8.50 -2.15 19.65
N LEU A 19 7.59 -1.79 20.56
CA LEU A 19 6.88 -2.77 21.38
C LEU A 19 6.07 -3.76 20.53
N THR A 20 5.42 -3.30 19.46
CA THR A 20 4.70 -4.21 18.55
C THR A 20 5.63 -5.15 17.81
N VAL A 21 6.77 -4.67 17.29
CA VAL A 21 7.77 -5.53 16.63
C VAL A 21 8.35 -6.56 17.60
N MET A 22 8.61 -6.18 18.85
CA MET A 22 9.09 -7.10 19.90
C MET A 22 8.08 -8.21 20.26
N ASN A 23 6.80 -8.05 19.91
CA ASN A 23 5.74 -9.02 20.19
C ASN A 23 5.33 -9.85 18.95
N VAL A 24 6.07 -9.76 17.83
CA VAL A 24 5.85 -10.64 16.67
C VAL A 24 6.38 -12.05 17.00
N ASN A 25 5.63 -13.11 16.64
CA ASN A 25 6.10 -14.49 16.90
C ASN A 25 7.44 -14.77 16.20
N GLU A 26 8.12 -15.83 16.66
CA GLU A 26 9.35 -16.30 16.05
C GLU A 26 9.13 -16.71 14.58
N TYR A 27 10.17 -16.52 13.77
CA TYR A 27 10.12 -16.85 12.35
C TYR A 27 9.75 -18.33 12.15
N GLY A 28 8.66 -18.58 11.43
CA GLY A 28 8.17 -19.92 11.13
C GLY A 28 7.06 -20.43 12.07
N GLU A 29 6.79 -19.74 13.18
CA GLU A 29 5.69 -20.06 14.11
C GLU A 29 4.46 -19.18 13.87
N HIS A 30 3.99 -19.12 12.62
CA HIS A 30 2.81 -18.33 12.27
C HIS A 30 1.81 -19.17 11.49
N SER A 31 0.53 -19.00 11.84
CA SER A 31 -0.55 -19.44 10.98
C SER A 31 -0.50 -18.62 9.69
N ILE A 32 -0.38 -19.32 8.56
CA ILE A 32 -0.41 -18.72 7.22
C ILE A 32 -1.80 -18.19 6.84
N GLY A 33 -2.84 -18.45 7.65
CA GLY A 33 -4.18 -17.87 7.51
C GLY A 33 -4.74 -18.03 6.10
N VAL A 34 -5.25 -16.95 5.53
CA VAL A 34 -5.73 -16.91 4.14
C VAL A 34 -4.65 -17.25 3.10
N GLY A 35 -3.37 -17.14 3.46
CA GLY A 35 -2.25 -17.51 2.60
C GLY A 35 -2.27 -18.99 2.22
N GLU A 36 -2.78 -19.87 3.09
CA GLU A 36 -2.94 -21.30 2.77
C GLU A 36 -3.95 -21.53 1.65
N HIS A 37 -5.06 -20.79 1.66
CA HIS A 37 -6.05 -20.83 0.58
C HIS A 37 -5.46 -20.36 -0.74
N TYR A 38 -4.74 -19.24 -0.74
CA TYR A 38 -4.09 -18.72 -1.94
C TYR A 38 -3.08 -19.72 -2.52
N LEU A 39 -2.30 -20.39 -1.66
CA LEU A 39 -1.31 -21.38 -2.07
C LEU A 39 -1.97 -22.60 -2.73
N ASN A 40 -3.05 -23.11 -2.14
CA ASN A 40 -3.67 -24.36 -2.55
C ASN A 40 -4.63 -24.19 -3.73
N ASN A 41 -5.38 -23.08 -3.78
CA ASN A 41 -6.47 -22.89 -4.74
C ASN A 41 -6.19 -21.80 -5.79
N GLY A 42 -5.13 -20.99 -5.62
CA GLY A 42 -4.89 -19.83 -6.47
C GLY A 42 -4.77 -20.15 -7.96
N LEU A 43 -4.15 -21.27 -8.32
CA LEU A 43 -4.06 -21.67 -9.72
C LEU A 43 -5.43 -22.03 -10.32
N GLU A 44 -6.28 -22.73 -9.56
CA GLU A 44 -7.60 -23.16 -10.03
C GLU A 44 -8.58 -21.99 -10.12
N GLU A 45 -8.54 -21.09 -9.14
CA GLU A 45 -9.48 -19.97 -9.04
C GLU A 45 -9.14 -18.79 -9.99
N ALA A 46 -7.85 -18.50 -10.20
CA ALA A 46 -7.39 -17.33 -10.95
C ALA A 46 -6.62 -17.66 -12.25
N GLY A 47 -6.20 -18.92 -12.44
CA GLY A 47 -5.62 -19.40 -13.70
C GLY A 47 -4.18 -18.97 -13.99
N ALA A 48 -3.60 -18.03 -13.24
CA ALA A 48 -2.17 -17.73 -13.39
C ALA A 48 -1.31 -18.68 -12.55
N THR A 49 -0.17 -19.09 -13.10
CA THR A 49 0.82 -19.90 -12.38
C THR A 49 1.62 -19.10 -11.35
N ASN A 50 1.62 -17.77 -11.48
CA ASN A 50 2.28 -16.88 -10.54
C ASN A 50 1.33 -16.51 -9.41
N LEU A 51 1.59 -17.04 -8.21
CA LEU A 51 0.79 -16.79 -7.01
C LEU A 51 0.69 -15.31 -6.66
N VAL A 52 1.77 -14.55 -6.78
CA VAL A 52 1.78 -13.11 -6.46
C VAL A 52 0.86 -12.36 -7.42
N THR A 53 0.91 -12.71 -8.71
CA THR A 53 0.01 -12.13 -9.72
C THR A 53 -1.45 -12.46 -9.43
N ASN A 54 -1.79 -13.71 -9.09
CA ASN A 54 -3.16 -14.08 -8.67
C ASN A 54 -3.63 -13.25 -7.48
N ILE A 55 -2.77 -13.07 -6.47
CA ILE A 55 -3.14 -12.30 -5.27
C ILE A 55 -3.41 -10.85 -5.63
N VAL A 56 -2.50 -10.20 -6.36
CA VAL A 56 -2.59 -8.75 -6.62
C VAL A 56 -3.68 -8.42 -7.64
N LEU A 57 -3.88 -9.24 -8.67
CA LEU A 57 -4.82 -8.94 -9.75
C LEU A 57 -6.21 -9.56 -9.56
N ASP A 58 -6.31 -10.78 -9.05
CA ASP A 58 -7.59 -11.49 -8.94
C ASP A 58 -8.18 -11.37 -7.53
N TYR A 59 -7.48 -11.88 -6.50
CA TYR A 59 -8.01 -11.84 -5.12
C TYR A 59 -8.11 -10.43 -4.56
N ARG A 60 -7.12 -9.58 -4.84
CA ARG A 60 -7.01 -8.20 -4.32
C ARG A 60 -6.97 -7.17 -5.44
N GLY A 61 -7.60 -7.47 -6.58
CA GLY A 61 -7.64 -6.59 -7.74
C GLY A 61 -8.21 -5.19 -7.44
N TYR A 62 -9.08 -5.04 -6.44
CA TYR A 62 -9.59 -3.72 -6.03
C TYR A 62 -8.51 -2.83 -5.39
N ASP A 63 -7.55 -3.40 -4.65
CA ASP A 63 -6.45 -2.63 -4.10
C ASP A 63 -5.57 -2.09 -5.23
N THR A 64 -5.26 -2.93 -6.24
CA THR A 64 -4.50 -2.51 -7.43
C THR A 64 -5.27 -1.56 -8.34
N LEU A 65 -6.59 -1.72 -8.48
CA LEU A 65 -7.44 -0.72 -9.16
C LEU A 65 -7.36 0.64 -8.44
N GLY A 66 -7.32 0.62 -7.11
CA GLY A 66 -7.06 1.80 -6.29
C GLY A 66 -5.69 2.42 -6.56
N GLU A 67 -4.63 1.62 -6.59
CA GLU A 67 -3.26 2.06 -6.93
C GLU A 67 -3.21 2.72 -8.31
N VAL A 68 -3.78 2.08 -9.33
CA VAL A 68 -3.86 2.63 -10.70
C VAL A 68 -4.65 3.94 -10.71
N THR A 69 -5.75 4.02 -9.94
CA THR A 69 -6.56 5.25 -9.84
C THR A 69 -5.77 6.39 -9.19
N VAL A 70 -5.01 6.11 -8.13
CA VAL A 70 -4.14 7.10 -7.46
C VAL A 70 -3.06 7.60 -8.42
N LEU A 71 -2.37 6.68 -9.10
CA LEU A 71 -1.34 7.05 -10.09
C LEU A 71 -1.92 7.86 -11.23
N PHE A 72 -3.04 7.41 -11.80
CA PHE A 72 -3.74 8.12 -12.87
C PHE A 72 -4.15 9.53 -12.43
N THR A 73 -4.72 9.68 -11.24
CA THR A 73 -5.13 10.98 -10.69
C THR A 73 -3.92 11.89 -10.46
N ALA A 74 -2.82 11.36 -9.93
CA ALA A 74 -1.61 12.13 -9.71
C ALA A 74 -1.01 12.62 -11.04
N THR A 75 -0.86 11.73 -12.03
CA THR A 75 -0.31 12.08 -13.34
C THR A 75 -1.19 13.06 -14.10
N THR A 76 -2.51 12.84 -14.12
CA THR A 76 -3.46 13.75 -14.79
C THR A 76 -3.54 15.11 -14.09
N GLY A 77 -3.50 15.15 -12.75
CA GLY A 77 -3.43 16.39 -11.98
C GLY A 77 -2.19 17.22 -12.31
N VAL A 78 -1.02 16.58 -12.38
CA VAL A 78 0.22 17.24 -12.81
C VAL A 78 0.11 17.74 -14.25
N ALA A 79 -0.39 16.92 -15.17
CA ALA A 79 -0.59 17.31 -16.57
C ALA A 79 -1.53 18.52 -16.72
N ALA A 80 -2.61 18.57 -15.95
CA ALA A 80 -3.55 19.70 -15.93
C ALA A 80 -2.91 21.01 -15.44
N LEU A 81 -2.05 20.94 -14.41
CA LEU A 81 -1.30 22.10 -13.92
C LEU A 81 -0.37 22.66 -15.00
N PHE A 82 0.42 21.80 -15.66
CA PHE A 82 1.30 22.22 -16.77
C PHE A 82 0.52 22.74 -17.98
N TRP A 83 -0.63 22.14 -18.29
CA TRP A 83 -1.50 22.61 -19.38
C TRP A 83 -1.99 24.04 -19.11
N ARG A 84 -2.43 24.32 -17.87
CA ARG A 84 -2.87 25.64 -17.43
C ARG A 84 -1.73 26.66 -17.51
N GLU A 85 -0.51 26.31 -17.08
CA GLU A 85 0.63 27.23 -17.16
C GLU A 85 1.02 27.60 -18.60
N ARG A 86 0.95 26.64 -19.53
CA ARG A 86 1.25 26.90 -20.95
C ARG A 86 0.21 27.79 -21.64
N HIS A 87 -1.06 27.70 -21.24
CA HIS A 87 -2.17 28.42 -21.88
C HIS A 87 -2.68 29.63 -21.09
N GLY A 88 -2.26 29.78 -19.83
CA GLY A 88 -2.60 30.89 -18.93
C GLY A 88 -1.67 32.11 -19.03
N LYS A 89 -0.72 32.12 -19.96
CA LYS A 89 0.08 33.30 -20.34
C LYS A 89 -0.40 33.89 -21.67
N LYS A 90 -1.67 34.28 -21.71
CA LYS A 90 -2.15 35.32 -22.63
C LYS A 90 -2.85 36.35 -21.75
N GLU A 91 -2.30 37.57 -21.80
CA GLU A 91 -2.52 38.76 -20.94
C GLU A 91 -1.54 38.88 -19.76
#